data_AF-A0A068UI21-F1
#
_entry.id   AF-A0A068UI21-F1
#
_cell.length_a   1.000
_cell.length_b   1.000
_cell.length_c   1.000
_cell.angle_alpha   90.00
_cell.angle_beta   90.00
_cell.angle_gamma   90.00
#
_symmetry.space_group_name_H-M   'P 1'
#
loop_
_entity.id
_entity.type
_entity.pdbx_description
1 polymer ?
#
loop_
_entity_poly.entity_id
_entity_poly.type
_entity_poly.pdbx_seq_one_letter_code
_entity_poly.pdbx_strand_id
1 'polypeptide(L)'
;MANEQKWSSRTSILSLSTEVLSEVLARVASSSSTDLFWAKLCCKLFYEVSDADNIYQRVSLDKFEIVPWQKNDKVSRFLKKCRESKNPEALYRKGVVDYFTDKHEDSALECMEETANSGHIDAAHW
;
A
#
# COMPACT_ATOMS: atom_id res chain seq x y z
N MET A 1 -29.70 -14.98 -44.33
CA MET A 1 -29.81 -15.49 -42.95
C MET A 1 -28.70 -14.86 -42.14
N ALA A 2 -29.08 -14.19 -41.05
CA ALA A 2 -28.24 -13.31 -40.25
C ALA A 2 -27.19 -14.08 -39.44
N ASN A 3 -26.07 -13.41 -39.15
CA ASN A 3 -25.38 -13.61 -37.89
C ASN A 3 -24.79 -12.25 -37.44
N GLU A 4 -25.66 -11.42 -36.86
CA GLU A 4 -25.22 -10.24 -36.13
C GLU A 4 -24.57 -10.72 -34.83
N GLN A 5 -23.24 -10.66 -34.78
CA GLN A 5 -22.51 -10.89 -33.54
C GLN A 5 -22.89 -9.81 -32.54
N LYS A 6 -23.71 -10.21 -31.56
CA LYS A 6 -24.10 -9.42 -30.40
C LYS A 6 -22.85 -9.07 -29.60
N TRP A 7 -22.31 -7.87 -29.82
CA TRP A 7 -21.24 -7.30 -29.03
C TRP A 7 -21.67 -7.29 -27.56
N SER A 8 -21.03 -8.11 -26.72
CA SER A 8 -21.25 -8.08 -25.29
C SER A 8 -20.99 -6.66 -24.80
N SER A 9 -21.98 -6.02 -24.17
CA SER A 9 -21.82 -4.70 -23.57
C SER A 9 -20.63 -4.73 -22.60
N ARG A 10 -19.49 -4.18 -23.02
CA ARG A 10 -18.32 -4.02 -22.16
C ARG A 10 -18.65 -2.93 -21.15
N THR A 11 -19.02 -3.32 -19.94
CA THR A 11 -19.10 -2.40 -18.81
C THR A 11 -17.71 -1.88 -18.48
N SER A 12 -17.58 -0.55 -18.39
CA SER A 12 -16.32 0.10 -18.03
C SER A 12 -16.00 -0.13 -16.56
N ILE A 13 -14.73 -0.30 -16.22
CA ILE A 13 -14.30 -0.35 -14.81
C ILE A 13 -14.66 0.95 -14.05
N LEU A 14 -14.79 2.07 -14.79
CA LEU A 14 -15.15 3.37 -14.24
C LEU A 14 -16.63 3.48 -13.85
N SER A 15 -17.49 2.54 -14.27
CA SER A 15 -18.91 2.52 -13.87
C SER A 15 -19.17 1.68 -12.62
N LEU A 16 -18.13 1.12 -12.01
CA LEU A 16 -18.25 0.41 -10.73
C LEU A 16 -18.49 1.39 -9.58
N SER A 17 -19.06 0.90 -8.48
CA SER A 17 -19.15 1.70 -7.25
C SER A 17 -17.75 2.01 -6.73
N THR A 18 -17.62 3.14 -6.04
CA THR A 18 -16.36 3.59 -5.43
C THR A 18 -15.77 2.53 -4.49
N GLU A 19 -16.62 1.80 -3.77
CA GLU A 19 -16.19 0.72 -2.85
C GLU A 19 -15.53 -0.44 -3.60
N VAL A 20 -16.17 -0.95 -4.66
CA VAL A 20 -15.62 -2.05 -5.46
C VAL A 20 -14.34 -1.61 -6.16
N LEU A 21 -14.32 -0.38 -6.68
CA LEU A 21 -13.13 0.18 -7.31
C LEU A 21 -11.99 0.36 -6.31
N SER A 22 -12.27 0.85 -5.10
CA SER A 22 -11.31 0.97 -4.01
C SER A 22 -10.71 -0.39 -3.66
N GLU A 23 -11.53 -1.42 -3.55
CA GLU A 23 -11.03 -2.78 -3.26
C GLU A 23 -10.17 -3.34 -4.40
N VAL A 24 -10.52 -3.08 -5.67
CA VAL A 24 -9.66 -3.46 -6.81
C VAL A 24 -8.32 -2.75 -6.73
N LEU A 25 -8.32 -1.43 -6.49
CA LEU A 25 -7.09 -0.64 -6.35
C LEU A 25 -6.26 -1.07 -5.13
N ALA A 26 -6.90 -1.47 -4.03
CA ALA A 26 -6.23 -2.01 -2.85
C ALA A 26 -5.52 -3.33 -3.18
N ARG A 27 -6.14 -4.20 -4.00
CA ARG A 27 -5.49 -5.42 -4.49
C ARG A 27 -4.32 -5.12 -5.41
N VAL A 28 -4.48 -4.20 -6.36
CA VAL A 28 -3.38 -3.74 -7.23
C VAL A 28 -2.23 -3.20 -6.38
N ALA A 29 -2.53 -2.35 -5.40
CA ALA A 29 -1.57 -1.80 -4.46
C ALA A 29 -0.82 -2.88 -3.66
N SER A 30 -1.54 -3.91 -3.20
CA SER A 30 -0.97 -5.04 -2.45
C SER A 30 -0.03 -5.87 -3.30
N SER A 31 -0.30 -6.00 -4.61
CA SER A 31 0.55 -6.75 -5.53
C SER A 31 1.74 -5.93 -6.04
N SER A 32 1.56 -4.62 -6.24
CA SER A 32 2.57 -3.76 -6.85
C SER A 32 2.27 -2.28 -6.60
N SER A 33 3.10 -1.63 -5.80
CA SER A 33 3.07 -0.17 -5.63
C SER A 33 3.32 0.57 -6.95
N THR A 34 4.08 -0.02 -7.87
CA THR A 34 4.33 0.57 -9.20
C THR A 34 3.06 0.59 -10.03
N ASP A 35 2.29 -0.49 -10.04
CA ASP A 35 1.03 -0.55 -10.81
C ASP A 35 -0.03 0.35 -10.19
N LEU A 36 -0.05 0.52 -8.86
CA LEU A 36 -0.88 1.52 -8.22
C LEU A 36 -0.53 2.93 -8.72
N PHE A 37 0.77 3.29 -8.79
CA PHE A 37 1.17 4.60 -9.30
C PHE A 37 0.76 4.81 -10.76
N TRP A 38 0.89 3.79 -11.60
CA TRP A 38 0.39 3.86 -12.98
C TRP A 38 -1.13 4.03 -13.03
N ALA A 39 -1.88 3.29 -12.20
CA ALA A 39 -3.33 3.44 -12.10
C ALA A 39 -3.72 4.88 -11.69
N LYS A 40 -3.01 5.48 -10.73
CA LYS A 40 -3.21 6.89 -10.33
C LYS A 40 -3.05 7.87 -11.50
N LEU A 41 -2.15 7.57 -12.43
CA LEU A 41 -1.89 8.41 -13.60
C LEU A 41 -2.90 8.21 -14.74
N CYS A 42 -3.65 7.10 -14.75
CA CYS A 42 -4.60 6.81 -15.82
C CYS A 42 -5.79 7.77 -15.84
N CYS A 43 -6.38 8.08 -14.68
CA CYS A 43 -7.54 8.97 -14.62
C CYS A 43 -7.77 9.58 -13.23
N LYS A 44 -8.53 10.68 -13.21
CA LYS A 44 -8.90 11.42 -11.99
C LYS A 44 -9.62 10.54 -10.96
N LEU A 45 -10.55 9.68 -11.40
CA LEU A 45 -11.28 8.79 -10.50
C LEU A 45 -10.32 7.82 -9.77
N PHE A 46 -9.37 7.21 -10.49
CA PHE A 46 -8.40 6.31 -9.87
C PHE A 46 -7.49 7.08 -8.91
N TYR A 47 -7.04 8.28 -9.30
CA TYR A 47 -6.27 9.13 -8.42
C TYR A 47 -7.00 9.39 -7.09
N GLU A 48 -8.27 9.83 -7.14
CA GLU A 48 -9.06 10.16 -5.95
C GLU A 48 -9.33 8.93 -5.08
N VAL A 49 -9.78 7.83 -5.68
CA VAL A 49 -10.12 6.59 -4.93
C VAL A 49 -8.88 5.94 -4.32
N SER A 50 -7.76 5.96 -5.04
CA SER A 50 -6.50 5.37 -4.57
C SER A 50 -5.83 6.15 -3.43
N ASP A 51 -6.30 7.35 -3.11
CA ASP A 51 -5.69 8.20 -2.09
C ASP A 51 -6.23 7.94 -0.67
N ALA A 52 -7.20 7.03 -0.56
CA ALA A 52 -7.77 6.60 0.71
C ALA A 52 -6.79 5.78 1.56
N ASP A 53 -6.92 5.88 2.88
CA ASP A 53 -6.01 5.23 3.84
C ASP A 53 -6.01 3.71 3.71
N ASN A 54 -7.15 3.08 3.39
CA ASN A 54 -7.24 1.62 3.20
C ASN A 54 -6.35 1.10 2.06
N ILE A 55 -6.02 1.96 1.08
CA ILE A 55 -5.12 1.61 -0.03
C ILE A 55 -3.68 1.61 0.47
N TYR A 56 -3.26 2.68 1.15
CA TYR A 56 -1.91 2.81 1.70
C TYR A 56 -1.63 1.80 2.80
N GLN A 57 -2.66 1.42 3.58
CA GLN A 57 -2.58 0.33 4.55
C GLN A 57 -2.13 -1.00 3.92
N ARG A 58 -2.53 -1.24 2.66
CA ARG A 58 -2.32 -2.51 1.95
C ARG A 58 -1.23 -2.47 0.88
N VAL A 59 -0.69 -1.31 0.57
CA VAL A 59 0.38 -1.11 -0.42
C VAL A 59 1.58 -2.03 -0.14
N SER A 60 2.09 -2.69 -1.19
CA SER A 60 3.37 -3.42 -1.12
C SER A 60 4.54 -2.44 -1.14
N LEU A 61 5.50 -2.70 -0.24
CA LEU A 61 6.73 -1.95 -0.12
C LEU A 61 7.96 -2.68 -0.69
N ASP A 62 7.77 -3.75 -1.47
CA ASP A 62 8.87 -4.61 -1.96
C ASP A 62 9.88 -3.88 -2.85
N LYS A 63 9.45 -2.78 -3.48
CA LYS A 63 10.30 -1.93 -4.33
C LYS A 63 11.03 -0.82 -3.56
N PHE A 64 10.83 -0.72 -2.26
CA PHE A 64 11.43 0.31 -1.41
C PHE A 64 12.44 -0.33 -0.46
N GLU A 65 13.60 0.28 -0.33
CA GLU A 65 14.60 -0.14 0.65
C GLU A 65 14.09 0.11 2.09
N ILE A 66 14.46 -0.76 3.02
CA ILE A 66 14.15 -0.60 4.45
C ILE A 66 14.86 0.63 5.00
N VAL A 67 16.16 0.75 4.69
CA VAL A 67 16.97 1.92 4.99
C VAL A 67 17.22 2.65 3.68
N PRO A 68 16.54 3.77 3.40
CA PRO A 68 16.83 4.55 2.21
C PRO A 68 18.20 5.23 2.39
N TRP A 69 19.22 4.70 1.72
CA TRP A 69 20.59 5.26 1.74
C TRP A 69 20.66 6.64 1.07
N GLN A 70 19.69 6.93 0.19
CA GLN A 70 19.56 8.21 -0.51
C GLN A 70 18.36 8.99 0.00
N LYS A 71 18.55 10.29 0.23
CA LYS A 71 17.46 11.20 0.61
C LYS A 71 16.57 11.47 -0.60
N ASN A 72 15.40 10.83 -0.63
CA ASN A 72 14.36 11.11 -1.61
C ASN A 72 13.07 11.57 -0.91
N ASP A 73 12.76 12.87 -1.02
CA ASP A 73 11.60 13.48 -0.35
C ASP A 73 10.26 12.82 -0.75
N LYS A 74 10.10 12.43 -2.02
CA LYS A 74 8.86 11.80 -2.50
C LYS A 74 8.67 10.43 -1.85
N VAL A 75 9.73 9.64 -1.79
CA VAL A 75 9.73 8.32 -1.13
C VAL A 75 9.47 8.50 0.38
N SER A 76 10.13 9.47 1.02
CA SER A 76 9.93 9.75 2.45
C SER A 76 8.49 10.12 2.77
N ARG A 77 7.85 10.98 1.96
CA ARG A 77 6.43 11.34 2.12
C ARG A 77 5.50 10.15 1.88
N PHE A 78 5.78 9.35 0.86
CA PHE A 78 5.00 8.14 0.58
C PHE A 78 5.07 7.13 1.75
N LEU A 79 6.28 6.81 2.23
CA LEU A 79 6.46 5.92 3.38
C LEU A 79 5.84 6.49 4.65
N LYS A 80 5.88 7.82 4.83
CA LYS A 80 5.18 8.49 5.93
C LYS A 80 3.67 8.27 5.86
N LYS A 81 3.07 8.47 4.69
CA LYS A 81 1.64 8.21 4.47
C LYS A 81 1.29 6.75 4.75
N CYS A 82 2.11 5.80 4.30
CA CYS A 82 1.90 4.37 4.60
C CYS A 82 1.87 4.10 6.11
N ARG A 83 2.77 4.72 6.90
CA ARG A 83 2.75 4.59 8.37
C ARG A 83 1.54 5.25 9.00
N GLU A 84 1.17 6.46 8.56
CA GLU A 84 -0.02 7.17 9.03
C GLU A 84 -1.30 6.35 8.76
N SER A 85 -1.34 5.63 7.65
CA SER A 85 -2.42 4.69 7.29
C SER A 85 -2.26 3.29 7.90
N LYS A 86 -1.36 3.10 8.86
CA LYS A 86 -1.15 1.83 9.59
C LYS A 86 -0.80 0.64 8.70
N ASN A 87 0.01 0.86 7.67
CA ASN A 87 0.59 -0.23 6.88
C ASN A 87 1.57 -1.05 7.76
N PRO A 88 1.36 -2.37 7.90
CA PRO A 88 2.12 -3.19 8.84
C PRO A 88 3.61 -3.26 8.46
N GLU A 89 3.93 -3.40 7.17
CA GLU A 89 5.31 -3.45 6.69
C GLU A 89 6.02 -2.11 6.89
N ALA A 90 5.32 -0.99 6.70
CA ALA A 90 5.88 0.34 6.91
C ALA A 90 6.22 0.60 8.40
N LEU A 91 5.37 0.11 9.31
CA LEU A 91 5.58 0.19 10.75
C LEU A 91 6.72 -0.73 11.19
N TYR A 92 6.73 -1.98 10.74
CA TYR A 92 7.80 -2.94 10.99
C TYR A 92 9.17 -2.37 10.58
N ARG A 93 9.29 -1.89 9.34
CA ARG A 93 10.55 -1.29 8.84
C ARG A 93 10.98 -0.09 9.68
N LYS A 94 10.04 0.74 10.15
CA LYS A 94 10.36 1.86 11.04
C LYS A 94 10.90 1.38 12.38
N GLY A 95 10.25 0.39 12.99
CA GLY A 95 10.70 -0.22 14.24
C GLY A 95 12.10 -0.84 14.12
N VAL A 96 12.37 -1.57 13.04
CA VAL A 96 13.72 -2.11 12.74
C VAL A 96 14.76 -0.99 12.67
N VAL A 97 14.47 0.08 11.91
CA VAL A 97 15.41 1.20 11.78
C VAL A 97 15.63 1.89 13.12
N ASP A 98 14.58 2.14 13.90
CA ASP A 98 14.69 2.80 15.21
C ASP A 98 15.52 1.98 16.19
N TYR A 99 15.30 0.66 16.23
CA TYR A 99 16.06 -0.28 17.04
C TYR A 99 17.55 -0.22 16.72
N PHE A 100 17.93 -0.28 15.44
CA PHE A 100 19.34 -0.27 15.03
C PHE A 100 19.99 1.14 15.01
N THR A 101 19.21 2.22 15.14
CA THR A 101 19.73 3.60 15.10
C THR A 101 19.74 4.31 16.45
N ASP A 102 19.54 3.56 17.54
CA ASP A 102 19.66 4.02 18.93
C ASP A 102 18.73 5.22 19.24
N LYS A 103 17.55 5.23 18.60
CA LYS A 103 16.47 6.19 18.85
C LYS A 103 15.27 5.45 19.45
N HIS A 104 15.31 5.29 20.77
CA HIS A 104 14.23 4.78 21.62
C HIS A 104 13.94 3.28 21.52
N GLU A 105 14.67 2.47 22.30
CA GLU A 105 14.37 1.06 22.60
C GLU A 105 12.89 0.82 22.93
N ASP A 106 12.29 1.67 23.75
CA ASP A 106 10.89 1.53 24.20
C ASP A 106 9.88 1.65 23.04
N SER A 107 10.13 2.54 22.07
CA SER A 107 9.23 2.75 20.94
C SER A 107 9.35 1.64 19.90
N ALA A 108 10.52 0.99 19.81
CA ALA A 108 10.73 -0.16 18.95
C ALA A 108 9.98 -1.39 19.48
N LEU A 109 9.97 -1.60 20.80
CA LEU A 109 9.24 -2.68 21.47
C LEU A 109 7.73 -2.57 21.28
N GLU A 110 7.15 -1.38 21.47
CA GLU A 110 5.71 -1.14 21.26
C GLU A 110 5.26 -1.44 19.82
N CYS A 111 6.08 -1.04 18.83
CA CYS A 111 5.80 -1.33 17.42
C CYS A 111 5.90 -2.83 17.11
N MET A 112 6.86 -3.54 17.69
CA MET A 112 7.04 -4.98 17.48
C MET A 112 5.89 -5.78 18.10
N GLU A 113 5.41 -5.40 19.27
CA GLU A 113 4.27 -6.03 19.94
C GLU A 113 2.97 -5.85 19.12
N GLU A 114 2.73 -4.65 18.58
CA GLU A 114 1.58 -4.37 17.70
C GLU A 114 1.65 -5.20 16.40
N THR A 115 2.86 -5.43 15.88
CA THR A 115 3.10 -6.22 14.67
C THR A 115 2.88 -7.72 14.91
N ALA A 116 3.36 -8.26 16.02
CA ALA A 116 3.14 -9.66 16.41
C ALA A 116 1.65 -9.96 16.60
N ASN A 117 0.90 -9.06 17.23
CA ASN A 117 -0.55 -9.17 17.42
C ASN A 117 -1.34 -9.09 16.10
N SER A 118 -0.77 -8.49 15.05
CA SER A 118 -1.38 -8.41 13.72
C SER A 118 -1.18 -9.67 12.86
N GLY A 119 -0.41 -10.66 13.33
CA GLY A 119 -0.19 -11.93 12.64
C GLY A 119 0.86 -11.88 11.52
N HIS A 120 1.75 -10.89 11.52
CA HIS A 120 2.89 -10.87 10.60
C HIS A 120 3.91 -11.96 11.01
N ILE A 121 4.14 -12.92 10.12
CA ILE A 121 4.90 -14.16 10.40
C ILE A 121 6.33 -13.86 10.85
N ASP A 122 6.96 -12.82 10.28
CA ASP A 122 8.35 -12.50 10.58
C ASP A 122 8.52 -11.80 11.94
N ALA A 123 7.45 -11.20 12.48
CA ALA A 123 7.45 -10.59 13.81
C ALA A 123 7.25 -11.62 14.93
N ALA A 124 6.66 -12.78 14.64
CA ALA A 124 6.41 -13.83 15.64
C ALA A 124 7.66 -14.65 16.02
N HIS A 125 8.79 -14.41 15.35
CA HIS A 125 10.04 -15.17 15.51
C HIS A 125 11.19 -14.36 16.16
N TRP A 126 10.91 -13.16 16.69
CA TRP A 126 11.87 -12.34 17.44
C TRP A 126 11.85 -12.67 18.94
#